data_AF-A0A931RYM0-F1
#
_entry.id   AF-A0A931RYM0-F1
#
_cell.length_a   1.000
_cell.length_b   1.000
_cell.length_c   1.000
_cell.angle_alpha   90.00
_cell.angle_beta   90.00
_cell.angle_gamma   90.00
#
_symmetry.space_group_name_H-M   'P 1'
#
loop_
_entity.id
_entity.type
_entity.pdbx_description
1 polymer ?
#
loop_
_entity_poly.entity_id
_entity_poly.type
_entity_poly.pdbx_seq_one_letter_code
_entity_poly.pdbx_strand_id
1 'polypeptide(L)' 'MQIAQIRQRKKMTQAQLAKKIGVRQQFVARLENSYETVPSLRTLQKVADALDRHLYVDFR' A
#
# COMPACT_ATOMS: atom_id res chain seq x y z
N MET A 1 4.37 -8.92 -4.91
CA MET A 1 4.41 -7.44 -4.85
C MET A 1 5.00 -6.97 -3.53
N GLN A 2 5.85 -5.93 -3.52
CA GLN A 2 6.58 -5.48 -2.31
C GLN A 2 5.66 -5.04 -1.15
N ILE A 3 4.51 -4.40 -1.44
CA ILE A 3 3.56 -3.90 -0.43
C ILE A 3 3.03 -5.04 0.46
N ALA A 4 2.53 -6.11 -0.16
CA ALA A 4 1.98 -7.27 0.55
C ALA A 4 3.02 -7.93 1.47
N GLN A 5 4.25 -8.09 0.98
CA GLN A 5 5.34 -8.70 1.76
C GLN A 5 5.74 -7.82 2.96
N ILE A 6 5.83 -6.50 2.80
CA ILE A 6 6.13 -5.57 3.89
C ILE A 6 5.00 -5.60 4.92
N ARG A 7 3.73 -5.55 4.48
CA ARG A 7 2.56 -5.63 5.35
C ARG A 7 2.55 -6.93 6.18
N GLN A 8 2.81 -8.07 5.54
CA GLN A 8 2.86 -9.38 6.21
C GLN A 8 4.00 -9.46 7.24
N ARG A 9 5.19 -8.94 6.93
CA ARG A 9 6.30 -8.83 7.91
C ARG A 9 5.92 -7.99 9.13
N LYS A 10 5.03 -7.01 8.96
CA LYS A 10 4.47 -6.20 10.04
C LYS A 10 3.26 -6.84 10.74
N LYS A 11 2.92 -8.10 10.43
CA LYS A 11 1.75 -8.82 10.97
C LYS A 11 0.43 -8.04 10.80
N MET A 12 0.32 -7.24 9.73
CA MET A 12 -0.86 -6.46 9.42
C MET A 12 -1.77 -7.18 8.41
N THR A 13 -3.09 -7.14 8.61
CA THR A 13 -4.08 -7.57 7.61
C THR A 13 -4.32 -6.48 6.57
N GLN A 14 -4.91 -6.83 5.42
CA GLN A 14 -5.29 -5.84 4.40
C GLN A 14 -6.32 -4.84 4.95
N ALA A 15 -7.24 -5.28 5.81
CA ALA A 15 -8.22 -4.39 6.46
C ALA A 15 -7.56 -3.39 7.42
N GLN A 16 -6.52 -3.82 8.15
CA GLN A 16 -5.76 -2.93 9.02
C GLN A 16 -5.00 -1.87 8.23
N LEU A 17 -4.34 -2.26 7.12
CA LEU A 17 -3.69 -1.29 6.23
C LEU A 17 -4.71 -0.31 5.64
N ALA A 18 -5.86 -0.82 5.19
CA ALA A 18 -6.92 -0.01 4.62
C ALA A 18 -7.46 1.03 5.61
N LYS A 19 -7.70 0.61 6.86
CA LYS A 19 -8.10 1.50 7.95
C LYS A 19 -7.05 2.58 8.20
N LYS A 20 -5.76 2.23 8.17
CA LYS A 20 -4.65 3.18 8.43
C LYS A 20 -4.50 4.24 7.34
N ILE A 21 -4.78 3.92 6.08
CA ILE A 21 -4.69 4.87 4.95
C ILE A 21 -6.02 5.52 4.55
N GLY A 22 -7.13 5.13 5.20
CA GLY A 22 -8.47 5.69 4.99
C GLY A 22 -9.14 5.23 3.70
N VAL A 23 -9.02 3.93 3.36
CA VAL A 23 -9.63 3.33 2.17
C VAL A 23 -10.36 2.03 2.51
N ARG A 24 -11.06 1.44 1.54
CA ARG A 24 -11.72 0.13 1.68
C ARG A 24 -10.69 -1.00 1.56
N GLN A 25 -10.89 -2.12 2.27
CA GLN A 25 -9.98 -3.29 2.18
C GLN A 25 -9.85 -3.82 0.74
N GLN A 26 -10.92 -3.79 -0.05
CA GLN A 26 -10.91 -4.16 -1.47
C GLN A 26 -9.94 -3.30 -2.31
N PHE A 27 -9.73 -2.04 -1.92
CA PHE A 27 -8.73 -1.18 -2.57
C PHE A 27 -7.32 -1.67 -2.28
N VAL A 28 -7.03 -2.08 -1.04
CA VAL A 28 -5.73 -2.66 -0.67
C VAL A 28 -5.50 -4.00 -1.38
N ALA A 29 -6.53 -4.84 -1.51
CA ALA A 29 -6.42 -6.09 -2.27
C ALA A 29 -6.05 -5.83 -3.74
N ARG A 30 -6.71 -4.88 -4.40
CA ARG A 30 -6.36 -4.47 -5.77
C ARG A 30 -4.97 -3.84 -5.87
N LEU A 31 -4.62 -2.98 -4.92
CA LEU A 31 -3.29 -2.37 -4.82
C LEU A 31 -2.19 -3.44 -4.73
N GLU A 32 -2.42 -4.52 -3.97
CA GLU A 32 -1.45 -5.62 -3.81
C GLU A 32 -1.41 -6.59 -5.01
N ASN A 33 -2.45 -6.59 -5.83
CA ASN A 33 -2.61 -7.50 -6.97
C ASN A 33 -2.23 -6.88 -8.33
N SER A 34 -1.59 -5.70 -8.36
CA SER A 34 -0.85 -5.11 -9.51
C SER A 34 -1.57 -4.88 -10.85
N TYR A 35 -2.76 -5.43 -11.10
CA TYR A 35 -3.36 -5.44 -12.44
C TYR A 35 -4.48 -4.42 -12.68
N GLU A 36 -5.06 -3.80 -11.64
CA GLU A 36 -6.33 -3.06 -11.81
C GLU A 36 -6.35 -1.64 -11.27
N THR A 37 -5.30 -1.17 -10.60
CA THR A 37 -5.35 0.17 -9.99
C THR A 37 -3.99 0.84 -10.04
N VAL A 38 -3.95 1.99 -10.72
CA VAL A 38 -2.85 2.95 -10.62
C VAL A 38 -3.15 3.85 -9.41
N PRO A 39 -2.52 3.64 -8.24
CA PRO A 39 -2.69 4.54 -7.11
C PRO A 39 -2.08 5.90 -7.42
N SER A 40 -2.66 6.96 -6.88
CA SER A 40 -2.02 8.28 -6.92
C SER A 40 -0.73 8.29 -6.09
N LEU A 41 0.17 9.22 -6.39
CA LEU A 41 1.35 9.53 -5.58
C LEU A 41 1.00 9.73 -4.09
N ARG A 42 -0.11 10.44 -3.82
CA ARG A 42 -0.62 10.64 -2.46
C ARG A 42 -1.00 9.32 -1.78
N THR A 43 -1.62 8.39 -2.50
CA THR A 43 -1.95 7.06 -1.97
C THR A 43 -0.69 6.24 -1.71
N LEU A 44 0.29 6.28 -2.62
CA LEU A 44 1.58 5.62 -2.44
C LEU A 44 2.31 6.17 -1.19
N GLN A 45 2.30 7.48 -0.99
CA GLN A 45 2.89 8.11 0.19
C GLN A 45 2.20 7.62 1.47
N LYS A 46 0.87 7.64 1.54
CA LYS A 46 0.11 7.11 2.69
C LYS A 46 0.43 5.64 2.99
N VAL A 47 0.61 4.82 1.95
CA VAL A 47 0.99 3.41 2.10
C VAL A 47 2.40 3.29 2.67
N ALA A 48 3.34 4.09 2.18
CA ALA A 48 4.70 4.13 2.70
C ALA A 48 4.71 4.52 4.19
N ASP A 49 4.02 5.60 4.55
CA ASP A 49 3.88 6.06 5.94
C ASP A 49 3.22 4.98 6.83
N ALA A 50 2.14 4.36 6.34
CA ALA A 50 1.44 3.30 7.06
C ALA A 50 2.32 2.08 7.30
N LEU A 51 3.26 1.81 6.40
CA LEU A 51 4.21 0.70 6.47
C LEU A 51 5.57 1.11 7.05
N ASP A 52 5.76 2.35 7.49
CA ASP A 52 7.04 2.88 8.00
C ASP A 52 8.18 2.68 6.98
N ARG A 53 7.95 3.22 5.78
CA ARG A 53 8.85 3.14 4.63
C ARG A 53 8.87 4.50 3.93
N HIS A 54 9.90 4.70 3.11
CA HIS A 54 10.03 5.88 2.26
C HIS A 54 9.56 5.56 0.84
N LEU A 55 8.78 6.46 0.25
CA LEU A 55 8.44 6.42 -1.17
C LEU A 55 9.63 6.96 -1.98
N TYR A 56 10.15 6.16 -2.89
CA TYR A 56 11.16 6.56 -3.86
C TYR A 56 10.55 6.54 -5.27
N VAL A 57 10.74 7.62 -6.02
CA VAL A 57 10.26 7.78 -7.39
C VAL A 57 11.46 8.16 -8.25
N ASP A 58 11.62 7.46 -9.37
CA ASP A 58 12.73 7.63 -10.30
C ASP A 58 12.18 7.67 -11.73
N PHE A 59 12.77 8.52 -12.56
CA PHE A 59 12.35 8.75 -13.96
C PHE A 59 13.47 8.43 -14.97
N ARG A 60 14.53 7.74 -14.51
CA ARG A 60 15.65 7.30 -15.36
C ARG A 60 15.20 6.49 -16.57
#